data_AF-A0A2W1AJS6-F1
#
_entry.id   AF-A0A2W1AJS6-F1
#
_cell.length_a   1.000
_cell.length_b   1.000
_cell.length_c   1.000
_cell.angle_alpha   90.00
_cell.angle_beta   90.00
_cell.angle_gamma   90.00
#
_symmetry.space_group_name_H-M   'P 1'
#
loop_
_entity.id
_entity.type
_entity.pdbx_description
1 polymer ?
#
loop_
_entity_poly.entity_id
_entity_poly.type
_entity_poly.pdbx_seq_one_letter_code
_entity_poly.pdbx_strand_id
1 'polypeptide(L)'
;MRCPLAEQASVRVYWQTAKQGLRLVLANGEKEERIGGIRATKRGFDAFAVTFGYNPERAQRDIETLEEAKEFVASFTPWDLFISDRGISIEEDVQPLTSA
;
A
#
# COMPACT_ATOMS: atom_id res chain seq x y z
N MET A 1 -15.91 24.90 -23.49
CA MET A 1 -16.08 23.70 -22.64
C MET A 1 -14.91 23.64 -21.68
N ARG A 2 -15.15 23.99 -20.42
CA ARG A 2 -14.14 23.96 -19.37
C ARG A 2 -14.23 22.57 -18.74
N CYS A 3 -13.35 21.67 -19.14
CA CYS A 3 -13.03 20.53 -18.28
C CYS A 3 -12.60 21.12 -16.93
N PRO A 4 -13.24 20.77 -15.80
CA PRO A 4 -12.63 21.04 -14.52
C PRO A 4 -11.43 20.10 -14.42
N LEU A 5 -10.27 20.60 -14.83
CA LEU A 5 -8.99 19.99 -14.51
C LEU A 5 -8.93 19.87 -12.99
N ALA A 6 -8.66 18.65 -12.53
CA ALA A 6 -7.85 18.41 -11.35
C ALA A 6 -8.40 18.97 -10.04
N GLU A 7 -9.62 18.56 -9.66
CA GLU A 7 -9.83 18.25 -8.24
C GLU A 7 -9.11 16.93 -8.01
N GLN A 8 -7.79 17.03 -7.86
CA GLN A 8 -6.97 15.92 -7.39
C GLN A 8 -7.47 15.63 -5.98
N ALA A 9 -8.47 14.76 -5.88
CA ALA A 9 -8.75 14.04 -4.65
C ALA A 9 -7.38 13.58 -4.17
N SER A 10 -6.99 14.03 -2.97
CA SER A 10 -5.64 13.92 -2.44
C SER A 10 -5.38 12.47 -2.04
N VAL A 11 -5.41 11.58 -3.04
CA VAL A 11 -5.21 10.16 -2.88
C VAL A 11 -3.72 9.95 -2.76
N ARG A 12 -3.32 9.39 -1.63
CA ARG A 12 -1.93 9.10 -1.32
C ARG A 12 -1.82 7.65 -0.95
N VAL A 13 -0.93 6.94 -1.63
CA VAL A 13 -0.56 5.58 -1.28
C VAL A 13 0.83 5.64 -0.68
N TYR A 14 0.95 5.36 0.60
CA TYR A 14 2.21 5.49 1.31
C TYR A 14 2.50 4.26 2.16
N TRP A 15 3.77 3.93 2.28
CA TRP A 15 4.25 2.95 3.24
C TRP A 15 4.29 3.58 4.61
N GLN A 16 3.74 2.90 5.61
CA GLN A 16 3.79 3.34 6.99
C GLN A 16 4.44 2.26 7.84
N THR A 17 5.37 2.67 8.71
CA THR A 17 5.94 1.75 9.70
C THR A 17 4.87 1.25 10.67
N ALA A 18 4.96 -0.03 11.02
CA ALA A 18 4.10 -0.69 11.99
C ALA A 18 4.97 -1.49 12.97
N LYS A 19 4.38 -1.84 14.13
CA LYS A 19 5.09 -2.59 15.20
C LYS A 19 5.74 -3.91 14.75
N GLN A 20 5.29 -4.50 13.64
CA GLN A 20 5.81 -5.77 13.11
C GLN A 20 6.16 -5.69 11.61
N GLY A 21 6.56 -4.52 11.10
CA GLY A 21 6.99 -4.34 9.71
C GLY A 21 6.45 -3.04 9.09
N LEU A 22 5.87 -3.15 7.91
CA LEU A 22 5.29 -2.05 7.15
C LEU A 22 3.83 -2.33 6.81
N ARG A 23 3.02 -1.29 6.68
CA ARG A 23 1.67 -1.39 6.11
C ARG A 23 1.53 -0.40 4.97
N LEU A 24 0.82 -0.79 3.93
CA LEU A 24 0.49 0.09 2.82
C LEU A 24 -0.88 0.68 3.09
N VAL A 25 -0.94 2.01 3.16
CA VAL A 25 -2.17 2.76 3.43
C VAL A 25 -2.48 3.62 2.22
N LEU A 26 -3.73 3.56 1.79
CA LEU A 26 -4.31 4.45 0.80
C LEU A 26 -5.18 5.47 1.52
N ALA A 27 -4.78 6.73 1.53
CA ALA A 27 -5.58 7.83 2.02
C ALA A 27 -6.25 8.51 0.82
N ASN A 28 -7.57 8.39 0.66
CA ASN A 28 -8.33 9.06 -0.42
C ASN A 28 -8.92 10.41 0.03
N GLY A 29 -8.29 11.10 0.98
CA GLY A 29 -8.80 12.34 1.59
C GLY A 29 -10.04 12.18 2.49
N GLU A 30 -10.97 11.29 2.15
CA GLU A 30 -12.17 10.99 2.96
C GLU A 30 -11.95 9.83 3.93
N LYS A 31 -11.13 8.84 3.55
CA LYS A 31 -10.85 7.63 4.34
C LYS A 31 -9.44 7.13 4.10
N GLU A 32 -8.87 6.51 5.13
CA GLU A 32 -7.63 5.75 5.06
C GLU A 32 -7.98 4.26 5.02
N GLU A 33 -7.67 3.61 3.90
CA GLU A 33 -7.89 2.20 3.69
C GLU A 33 -6.57 1.46 3.70
N ARG A 34 -6.50 0.38 4.47
CA ARG A 34 -5.32 -0.48 4.48
C ARG A 34 -5.40 -1.43 3.29
N ILE A 35 -4.58 -1.15 2.28
CA ILE A 35 -4.57 -1.92 1.03
C ILE A 35 -3.43 -2.95 0.96
N GLY A 36 -2.59 -3.04 1.99
CA GLY A 36 -1.54 -4.06 2.05
C GLY A 36 -0.62 -3.94 3.26
N GLY A 37 0.44 -4.73 3.26
CA GLY A 37 1.52 -4.62 4.23
C GLY A 37 2.59 -5.69 4.08
N ILE A 38 3.70 -5.45 4.77
CA ILE A 38 4.85 -6.35 4.90
C ILE A 38 5.02 -6.64 6.38
N ARG A 39 5.02 -7.92 6.74
CA ARG A 39 5.22 -8.37 8.10
C ARG A 39 6.59 -9.03 8.22
N ALA A 40 7.41 -8.54 9.14
CA ALA A 40 8.65 -9.22 9.49
C ALA A 40 8.34 -10.46 10.34
N THR A 41 8.90 -11.61 9.97
CA THR A 41 8.82 -12.86 10.73
C THR A 41 10.21 -13.37 11.09
N LYS A 42 10.28 -14.40 11.95
CA LYS A 42 11.55 -14.99 12.38
C LYS A 42 12.33 -15.68 11.23
N ARG A 43 11.71 -15.92 10.08
CA ARG A 43 12.32 -16.62 8.93
C ARG A 43 12.50 -15.75 7.69
N GLY A 44 11.88 -14.57 7.64
CA GLY A 44 11.88 -13.69 6.47
C GLY A 44 10.76 -12.67 6.56
N PHE A 45 10.31 -12.16 5.42
CA PHE A 45 9.24 -11.17 5.32
C PHE A 45 8.02 -11.76 4.62
N ASP A 46 6.83 -11.55 5.20
CA ASP A 46 5.56 -11.88 4.55
C ASP A 46 4.97 -10.60 3.94
N ALA A 47 4.85 -10.52 2.61
CA ALA A 47 4.21 -9.43 1.90
C ALA A 47 2.79 -9.80 1.47
N PHE A 48 1.83 -8.91 1.68
CA PHE A 48 0.44 -9.16 1.29
C PHE A 48 -0.29 -7.89 0.87
N ALA A 49 -1.09 -8.03 -0.19
CA ALA A 49 -2.04 -7.04 -0.63
C ALA A 49 -3.43 -7.36 -0.05
N VAL A 50 -4.12 -6.35 0.48
CA VAL A 50 -5.50 -6.47 0.98
C VAL A 50 -6.38 -5.64 0.07
N THR A 51 -7.23 -6.30 -0.71
CA THR A 51 -8.21 -5.65 -1.58
C THR A 51 -9.61 -5.79 -1.02
N PHE A 52 -10.63 -5.19 -1.64
CA PHE A 52 -12.04 -5.44 -1.27
C PHE A 52 -12.32 -6.95 -1.38
N GLY A 53 -12.38 -7.63 -0.23
CA GLY A 53 -12.37 -9.10 -0.14
C GLY A 53 -10.98 -9.62 0.25
N TYR A 54 -10.93 -10.32 1.39
CA TYR A 54 -9.73 -11.01 1.84
C TYR A 54 -9.39 -12.14 0.84
N ASN A 55 -8.38 -11.93 0.01
CA ASN A 55 -7.88 -12.94 -0.93
C ASN A 55 -6.53 -13.46 -0.44
N PRO A 56 -6.49 -14.57 0.32
CA PRO A 56 -5.24 -15.16 0.83
C PRO A 56 -4.29 -15.64 -0.28
N GLU A 57 -4.75 -15.73 -1.52
CA GLU A 57 -3.92 -16.06 -2.69
C GLU A 57 -2.93 -14.96 -3.09
N ARG A 58 -3.10 -13.71 -2.62
CA ARG A 58 -2.23 -12.57 -2.96
C ARG A 58 -1.21 -12.23 -1.86
N ALA A 59 -0.85 -13.21 -1.05
CA ALA A 59 0.16 -13.07 0.01
C ALA A 59 1.38 -13.94 -0.33
N GLN A 60 2.55 -13.32 -0.43
CA GLN A 60 3.82 -14.02 -0.56
C GLN A 60 4.54 -14.06 0.79
N ARG A 61 5.03 -15.25 1.14
CA ARG A 61 5.67 -15.55 2.42
C ARG A 61 7.12 -15.89 2.19
N ASP A 62 7.94 -15.77 3.23
CA ASP A 62 9.36 -16.17 3.19
C ASP A 62 10.19 -15.34 2.19
N ILE A 63 9.85 -14.08 2.00
CA ILE A 63 10.66 -13.17 1.19
C ILE A 63 11.96 -12.85 1.94
N GLU A 64 13.09 -12.94 1.26
CA GLU A 64 14.40 -12.76 1.86
C GLU A 64 14.66 -11.30 2.25
N THR A 65 14.14 -10.35 1.45
CA THR A 65 14.38 -8.91 1.63
C THR A 65 13.10 -8.07 1.69
N LEU A 66 13.20 -6.91 2.36
CA LEU A 66 12.13 -5.92 2.42
C LEU A 66 11.84 -5.30 1.04
N GLU A 67 12.87 -5.19 0.19
CA GLU A 67 12.78 -4.58 -1.14
C GLU A 67 11.95 -5.45 -2.08
N GLU A 68 12.23 -6.76 -2.15
CA GLU A 68 11.39 -7.71 -2.88
C GLU A 68 9.95 -7.72 -2.38
N ALA A 69 9.77 -7.60 -1.06
CA ALA A 69 8.45 -7.53 -0.45
C ALA A 69 7.68 -6.26 -0.87
N LYS A 70 8.37 -5.12 -1.03
CA LYS A 70 7.79 -3.88 -1.56
C LYS A 70 7.45 -4.02 -3.05
N GLU A 71 8.37 -4.55 -3.85
CA GLU A 71 8.15 -4.77 -5.29
C GLU A 71 6.96 -5.69 -5.56
N PHE A 72 6.80 -6.75 -4.77
CA PHE A 72 5.67 -7.66 -4.90
C PHE A 72 4.33 -6.95 -4.68
N VAL A 73 4.22 -6.16 -3.61
CA VAL A 73 3.00 -5.39 -3.31
C VAL A 73 2.79 -4.30 -4.36
N ALA A 74 3.88 -3.69 -4.85
CA ALA A 74 3.83 -2.67 -5.89
C ALA A 74 3.31 -3.24 -7.23
N SER A 75 3.79 -4.43 -7.61
CA SER A 75 3.40 -5.16 -8.82
C SER A 75 1.92 -5.58 -8.78
N PHE A 76 1.38 -5.82 -7.59
CA PHE A 76 -0.03 -6.18 -7.41
C PHE A 76 -1.02 -5.03 -7.57
N THR A 77 -0.52 -3.79 -7.61
CA THR A 77 -1.30 -2.54 -7.70
C THR A 77 -2.62 -2.60 -6.93
N PRO A 78 -2.61 -2.96 -5.63
CA PRO A 78 -3.84 -3.20 -4.88
C PRO A 78 -4.77 -1.98 -4.83
N TRP A 79 -4.22 -0.78 -4.97
CA TRP A 79 -4.98 0.47 -5.06
C TRP A 79 -5.82 0.59 -6.33
N ASP A 80 -5.47 -0.06 -7.44
CA ASP A 80 -6.22 0.01 -8.72
C ASP A 80 -7.70 -0.36 -8.56
N LEU A 81 -8.01 -1.24 -7.59
CA LEU A 81 -9.38 -1.63 -7.27
C LEU A 81 -10.15 -0.59 -6.43
N PHE A 82 -9.44 0.33 -5.76
CA PHE A 82 -10.01 1.37 -4.91
C PHE A 82 -10.11 2.72 -5.62
N ILE A 83 -9.32 2.93 -6.68
CA ILE A 83 -9.25 4.17 -7.44
C ILE A 83 -9.31 3.86 -8.93
N SER A 84 -10.34 4.39 -9.62
CA SER A 84 -10.44 4.33 -11.09
C SER A 84 -9.47 5.28 -11.81
N ASP A 85 -8.73 6.10 -11.06
CA ASP A 85 -7.77 7.06 -11.62
C ASP A 85 -6.38 6.43 -11.75
N ARG A 86 -5.89 6.35 -13.00
CA ARG A 86 -4.63 5.69 -13.37
C ARG A 86 -3.36 6.51 -13.04
N GLY A 87 -3.50 7.66 -12.37
CA GLY A 87 -2.40 8.60 -12.12
C GLY A 87 -1.66 8.42 -10.80
N ILE A 88 -1.92 7.35 -10.03
CA ILE A 88 -1.47 7.26 -8.63
C ILE A 88 -0.18 6.47 -8.53
N SER A 89 0.85 7.11 -7.98
CA SER A 89 2.15 6.51 -7.69
C SER A 89 2.26 6.15 -6.21
N ILE A 90 2.86 5.00 -5.92
CA ILE A 90 3.22 4.64 -4.54
C ILE A 90 4.32 5.56 -4.07
N GLU A 91 4.17 6.15 -2.90
CA GLU A 91 5.28 6.79 -2.22
C GLU A 91 6.16 5.68 -1.62
N GLU A 92 7.34 5.48 -2.20
CA GLU A 92 8.35 4.54 -1.70
C GLU A 92 8.91 4.94 -0.32
N ASP A 93 8.72 6.22 0.04
CA ASP A 93 9.08 6.79 1.33
C ASP A 93 8.24 6.17 2.44
N VAL A 94 8.94 5.57 3.40
CA VAL A 94 8.32 4.92 4.54
C VAL A 94 8.06 5.96 5.62
N GLN A 95 6.81 6.33 5.79
CA GLN A 95 6.38 7.24 6.83
C GLN A 95 6.55 6.57 8.22
N PRO A 96 7.34 7.17 9.13
CA PRO A 96 7.42 6.68 10.49
C PRO A 96 6.05 6.81 11.16
N LEU A 97 5.75 5.88 12.08
CA LEU A 97 4.62 6.00 12.98
C LEU A 97 4.96 7.13 13.96
N THR A 98 4.79 8.38 13.53
CA THR A 98 4.97 9.56 14.39
C THR A 98 3.89 9.50 15.46
N SER A 99 4.21 8.83 16.56
CA SER A 99 3.55 9.05 17.83
C SER A 99 4.06 10.39 18.33
N ALA A 100 3.29 11.45 18.07
CA ALA A 100 3.39 12.67 18.86
C ALA A 100 2.87 12.41 20.28
#